data_AF-A0A2P6AQM2-F1
#
_entry.id   AF-A0A2P6AQM2-F1
#
_cell.length_a   1.000
_cell.length_b   1.000
_cell.length_c   1.000
_cell.angle_alpha   90.00
_cell.angle_beta   90.00
_cell.angle_gamma   90.00
#
_symmetry.space_group_name_H-M   'P 1'
#
loop_
_entity.id
_entity.type
_entity.pdbx_description
1 polymer ?
#
loop_
_entity_poly.entity_id
_entity_poly.type
_entity_poly.pdbx_seq_one_letter_code
_entity_poly.pdbx_strand_id
1 'polypeptide(L)'
;MTMTLPGPDGRPRCRWCAAAPEFPAYHDREWGFPVADDRRLFEKLCLESFQSGLSWRTILVKRDNFRAAFHDFDIERIAAFTGADVERLLQDAGIVRHRGKIEAVINNAARARELVAEAGSLAAFVWRYEADAGSAPEPQTVSTTPAAVALSKALKQRGWKFVGPTTVYAFMQAMGLVNDHAEGCVTRAEAEQARRDFTRP
;
A
#
# COMPACT_ATOMS: atom_id res chain seq x y z
N MET A 1 16.73 -20.19 -6.40
CA MET A 1 16.28 -20.29 -5.00
C MET A 1 14.77 -20.40 -5.02
N THR A 2 14.15 -21.29 -4.23
CA THR A 2 12.69 -21.43 -4.22
C THR A 2 12.03 -20.15 -3.75
N MET A 3 11.13 -19.59 -4.58
CA MET A 3 10.39 -18.35 -4.29
C MET A 3 9.19 -18.59 -3.35
N THR A 4 8.93 -19.85 -3.02
CA THR A 4 7.90 -20.26 -2.09
C THR A 4 8.46 -21.10 -0.95
N LEU A 5 7.74 -21.11 0.18
CA LEU A 5 7.96 -21.98 1.33
C LEU A 5 6.62 -22.55 1.81
N PRO A 6 6.57 -23.76 2.40
CA PRO A 6 5.37 -24.27 3.04
C PRO A 6 4.92 -23.34 4.17
N GLY A 7 3.63 -22.95 4.17
CA GLY A 7 3.03 -22.23 5.29
C GLY A 7 2.47 -23.17 6.36
N PRO A 8 1.73 -22.65 7.35
CA PRO A 8 1.22 -23.43 8.49
C PRO A 8 0.29 -24.60 8.12
N ASP A 9 -0.38 -24.53 6.97
CA ASP A 9 -1.25 -25.58 6.41
C ASP A 9 -0.52 -26.52 5.43
N GLY A 10 0.81 -26.42 5.33
CA GLY A 10 1.64 -27.21 4.41
C GLY A 10 1.62 -26.74 2.95
N ARG A 11 0.78 -25.77 2.58
CA ARG A 11 0.67 -25.26 1.20
C ARG A 11 1.75 -24.21 0.91
N PRO A 12 2.28 -24.16 -0.33
CA PRO A 12 3.33 -23.21 -0.69
C PRO A 12 2.80 -21.76 -0.70
N ARG A 13 3.49 -20.87 0.01
CA ARG A 13 3.26 -19.41 0.00
C ARG A 13 4.50 -18.67 -0.44
N CYS A 14 4.37 -17.39 -0.79
CA CYS A 14 5.54 -16.55 -1.06
C CYS A 14 6.55 -16.63 0.09
N ARG A 15 7.84 -16.73 -0.24
CA ARG A 15 8.91 -16.95 0.76
C ARG A 15 8.90 -15.91 1.88
N TRP A 16 8.63 -14.64 1.55
CA TRP A 16 8.64 -13.56 2.52
C TRP A 16 7.57 -13.72 3.62
N CYS A 17 6.51 -14.50 3.38
CA CYS A 17 5.45 -14.73 4.36
C CYS A 17 5.91 -15.49 5.60
N ALA A 18 6.99 -16.27 5.49
CA ALA A 18 7.55 -17.01 6.61
C ALA A 18 8.38 -16.12 7.56
N ALA A 19 8.63 -14.86 7.21
CA ALA A 19 9.51 -13.97 7.98
C ALA A 19 8.88 -13.48 9.30
N ALA A 20 7.56 -13.59 9.46
CA ALA A 20 6.86 -13.11 10.64
C ALA A 20 5.50 -13.82 10.85
N PRO A 21 5.06 -14.10 12.10
CA PRO A 21 3.77 -14.72 12.37
C PRO A 21 2.55 -13.96 11.85
N GLU A 22 2.66 -12.64 11.69
CA GLU A 22 1.56 -11.78 11.23
C GLU A 22 1.39 -11.81 9.71
N PHE A 23 2.41 -12.26 8.96
CA PHE A 23 2.43 -12.18 7.50
C PHE A 23 1.52 -13.17 6.77
N PRO A 24 1.34 -14.44 7.20
CA PRO A 24 0.45 -15.36 6.49
C PRO A 24 -0.98 -14.83 6.35
N ALA A 25 -1.55 -14.25 7.42
CA ALA A 25 -2.90 -13.70 7.35
C ALA A 25 -3.00 -12.49 6.41
N TYR A 26 -2.02 -11.58 6.47
CA TYR A 26 -1.94 -10.43 5.58
C TYR A 26 -1.73 -10.83 4.10
N HIS A 27 -0.85 -11.81 3.85
CA HIS A 27 -0.60 -12.35 2.52
C HIS A 27 -1.84 -13.03 1.93
N ASP A 28 -2.47 -13.92 2.70
CA ASP A 28 -3.55 -14.78 2.21
C ASP A 28 -4.86 -14.00 1.98
N ARG A 29 -5.05 -12.85 2.66
CA ARG A 29 -6.35 -12.15 2.68
C ARG A 29 -6.32 -10.71 2.21
N GLU A 30 -5.14 -10.10 2.09
CA GLU A 30 -5.03 -8.68 1.79
C GLU A 30 -4.10 -8.39 0.62
N TRP A 31 -2.88 -8.92 0.63
CA TRP A 31 -1.86 -8.56 -0.35
C TRP A 31 -2.12 -9.16 -1.73
N GLY A 32 -2.10 -8.32 -2.77
CA GLY A 32 -2.33 -8.74 -4.15
C GLY A 32 -3.80 -8.77 -4.57
N PHE A 33 -4.73 -8.56 -3.63
CA PHE A 33 -6.17 -8.50 -3.93
C PHE A 33 -6.58 -7.08 -4.33
N PRO A 34 -7.42 -6.92 -5.37
CA PRO A 34 -7.77 -5.61 -5.92
C PRO A 34 -8.63 -4.80 -4.96
N VAL A 35 -8.35 -3.51 -4.83
CA VAL A 35 -9.08 -2.57 -3.95
C VAL A 35 -9.56 -1.34 -4.72
N ALA A 36 -10.84 -1.01 -4.60
CA ALA A 36 -11.45 0.23 -5.13
C ALA A 36 -11.81 1.26 -4.05
N ASP A 37 -11.69 0.91 -2.77
CA ASP A 37 -12.06 1.81 -1.67
C ASP A 37 -10.97 2.87 -1.45
N ASP A 38 -11.33 4.15 -1.68
CA ASP A 38 -10.40 5.29 -1.60
C ASP A 38 -9.70 5.39 -0.25
N ARG A 39 -10.43 5.12 0.84
CA ARG A 39 -9.90 5.18 2.19
C ARG A 39 -8.83 4.10 2.42
N ARG A 40 -9.09 2.86 1.99
CA ARG A 40 -8.15 1.75 2.06
C ARG A 40 -6.92 1.96 1.18
N LEU A 41 -7.11 2.53 -0.02
CA LEU A 41 -6.00 2.92 -0.89
C LEU A 41 -5.14 4.01 -0.25
N PHE A 42 -5.76 5.04 0.32
CA PHE A 42 -5.08 6.13 1.02
C PHE A 42 -4.33 5.63 2.26
N GLU A 43 -4.98 4.83 3.12
CA GLU A 43 -4.37 4.15 4.26
C GLU A 43 -3.11 3.42 3.81
N LYS A 44 -3.23 2.56 2.80
CA LYS A 44 -2.14 1.72 2.38
C LYS A 44 -0.95 2.52 1.86
N LEU A 45 -1.19 3.52 1.00
CA LEU A 45 -0.12 4.35 0.47
C LEU A 45 0.62 5.14 1.58
N CYS A 46 -0.11 5.58 2.60
CA CYS A 46 0.47 6.24 3.77
C CYS A 46 1.30 5.26 4.63
N LEU A 47 0.82 4.04 4.85
CA LEU A 47 1.56 3.00 5.57
C LEU A 47 2.85 2.60 4.84
N GLU A 48 2.81 2.47 3.50
CA GLU A 48 4.02 2.23 2.70
C GLU A 48 5.02 3.39 2.80
N SER A 49 4.53 4.63 2.91
CA SER A 49 5.39 5.80 3.15
C SER A 49 6.10 5.73 4.51
N PHE A 50 5.43 5.19 5.54
CA PHE A 50 6.06 4.96 6.85
C PHE A 50 7.10 3.85 6.84
N GLN A 51 7.00 2.88 5.93
CA GLN A 51 7.90 1.73 5.85
C GLN A 51 9.34 2.09 5.43
N SER A 52 9.58 3.23 4.78
CA SER A 52 10.94 3.63 4.37
C SER A 52 11.93 3.64 5.54
N GLY A 53 12.96 2.79 5.48
CA GLY A 53 13.95 2.60 6.55
C GLY A 53 13.55 1.63 7.67
N LEU A 54 12.43 0.91 7.52
CA LEU A 54 11.89 -0.06 8.48
C LEU A 54 11.44 -1.34 7.76
N SER A 55 11.19 -2.39 8.54
CA SER A 55 10.52 -3.60 8.03
C SER A 55 9.02 -3.36 7.86
N TRP A 56 8.39 -4.00 6.86
CA TRP A 56 6.92 -3.98 6.74
C TRP A 56 6.24 -4.56 7.99
N ARG A 57 6.88 -5.54 8.66
CA ARG A 57 6.39 -6.10 9.94
C ARG A 57 6.16 -5.02 10.99
N THR A 58 7.10 -4.08 11.12
CA THR A 58 6.99 -2.96 12.06
C THR A 58 5.74 -2.13 11.79
N ILE A 59 5.41 -1.90 10.52
CA ILE A 59 4.22 -1.13 10.14
C ILE A 59 2.95 -1.97 10.35
N LEU A 60 2.95 -3.23 9.95
CA LEU A 60 1.80 -4.12 10.07
C LEU A 60 1.37 -4.33 11.53
N VAL A 61 2.32 -4.55 12.44
CA VAL A 61 2.04 -4.70 13.88
C VAL A 61 1.48 -3.40 14.49
N LYS A 62 1.88 -2.23 13.95
CA LYS A 62 1.41 -0.92 14.42
C LYS A 62 0.16 -0.42 13.68
N ARG A 63 -0.39 -1.19 12.74
CA ARG A 63 -1.45 -0.73 11.83
C ARG A 63 -2.68 -0.20 12.56
N ASP A 64 -3.13 -0.89 13.59
CA ASP A 64 -4.32 -0.46 14.34
C ASP A 64 -4.04 0.80 15.19
N ASN A 65 -2.80 0.99 15.66
CA ASN A 65 -2.40 2.24 16.30
C ASN A 65 -2.37 3.39 15.28
N PHE A 66 -1.88 3.15 14.05
CA PHE A 66 -1.93 4.15 12.99
C PHE A 66 -3.37 4.54 12.66
N ARG A 67 -4.26 3.55 12.54
CA ARG A 67 -5.69 3.79 12.35
C ARG A 67 -6.27 4.66 13.47
N ALA A 68 -6.08 4.30 14.74
CA ALA A 68 -6.54 5.13 15.86
C ALA A 68 -5.96 6.55 15.83
N ALA A 69 -4.66 6.68 15.58
CA ALA A 69 -3.94 7.96 15.58
C ALA A 69 -4.37 8.90 14.43
N PHE A 70 -4.71 8.34 13.27
CA PHE A 70 -5.09 9.05 12.06
C PHE A 70 -6.60 8.90 11.73
N HIS A 71 -7.46 8.71 12.74
CA HIS A 71 -8.92 8.58 12.54
C HIS A 71 -9.32 7.59 11.44
N ASP A 72 -8.80 6.37 11.54
CA ASP A 72 -8.99 5.27 10.60
C ASP A 72 -8.65 5.67 9.16
N PHE A 73 -7.74 6.62 8.95
CA PHE A 73 -7.40 7.15 7.62
C PHE A 73 -8.54 7.88 6.88
N ASP A 74 -9.45 8.51 7.63
CA ASP A 74 -10.44 9.42 7.05
C ASP A 74 -9.74 10.64 6.43
N ILE A 75 -9.84 10.76 5.10
CA ILE A 75 -9.13 11.78 4.31
C ILE A 75 -9.53 13.20 4.74
N GLU A 76 -10.81 13.46 4.96
CA GLU A 76 -11.31 14.80 5.31
C GLU A 76 -10.85 15.20 6.71
N ARG A 77 -10.93 14.28 7.69
CA ARG A 77 -10.48 14.54 9.06
C ARG A 77 -8.98 14.77 9.15
N ILE A 78 -8.18 13.98 8.44
CA ILE A 78 -6.72 14.14 8.44
C ILE A 78 -6.32 15.43 7.73
N ALA A 79 -6.99 15.80 6.62
CA ALA A 79 -6.69 17.05 5.92
C ALA A 79 -6.93 18.29 6.79
N ALA A 80 -7.75 18.17 7.85
CA ALA A 80 -7.98 19.22 8.83
C ALA A 80 -7.00 19.22 10.02
N PHE A 81 -6.06 18.26 10.09
CA PHE A 81 -5.05 18.23 11.16
C PHE A 81 -4.17 19.46 11.15
N THR A 82 -3.79 19.89 12.36
CA THR A 82 -3.01 21.10 12.60
C THR A 82 -1.63 20.78 13.16
N GLY A 83 -0.82 21.81 13.42
CA GLY A 83 0.47 21.62 14.11
C GLY A 83 0.31 20.96 15.49
N ALA A 84 -0.80 21.21 16.20
CA ALA A 84 -1.07 20.57 17.49
C ALA A 84 -1.26 19.04 17.33
N ASP A 85 -1.87 18.60 16.23
CA ASP A 85 -2.00 17.17 15.92
C ASP A 85 -0.64 16.53 15.61
N VAL A 86 0.25 17.24 14.91
CA VAL A 86 1.62 16.77 14.68
C VAL A 86 2.36 16.59 16.01
N GLU A 87 2.31 17.55 16.92
CA GLU A 87 2.94 17.43 18.24
C GLU A 87 2.34 16.28 19.06
N ARG A 88 1.01 16.13 19.06
CA ARG A 88 0.33 14.99 19.70
C ARG A 88 0.81 13.65 19.14
N LEU A 89 0.87 13.50 17.82
CA LEU A 89 1.30 12.27 17.14
C LEU A 89 2.79 11.97 17.37
N LEU A 90 3.63 13.00 17.54
CA LEU A 90 5.03 12.82 17.90
C LEU A 90 5.24 12.26 19.31
N GLN A 91 4.25 12.34 20.19
CA GLN A 91 4.28 11.72 21.51
C GLN A 91 3.71 10.30 21.52
N ASP A 92 3.03 9.86 20.46
CA ASP A 92 2.40 8.55 20.39
C ASP A 92 3.43 7.44 20.08
N ALA A 93 3.77 6.65 21.11
CA ALA A 93 4.68 5.51 20.98
C ALA A 93 4.06 4.32 20.21
N GLY A 94 2.74 4.32 20.02
CA GLY A 94 1.99 3.34 19.24
C GLY A 94 2.36 3.37 17.76
N ILE A 95 2.75 4.52 17.22
CA ILE A 95 3.13 4.72 15.81
C ILE A 95 4.63 4.94 15.62
N VAL A 96 5.04 5.28 14.39
CA VAL A 96 6.41 5.71 14.06
C VAL A 96 6.50 7.23 14.23
N ARG A 97 7.22 7.67 15.27
CA ARG A 97 7.37 9.09 15.65
C ARG A 97 8.38 9.84 14.78
N HIS A 98 8.06 9.99 13.49
CA HIS A 98 8.89 10.71 12.53
C HIS A 98 8.12 11.90 11.96
N ARG A 99 8.51 13.12 12.36
CA ARG A 99 7.80 14.38 12.03
C ARG A 99 7.48 14.50 10.54
N GLY A 100 8.48 14.38 9.67
CA GLY A 100 8.26 14.55 8.22
C GLY A 100 7.33 13.49 7.59
N LYS A 101 7.15 12.32 8.21
CA LYS A 101 6.24 11.28 7.70
C LYS A 101 4.81 11.53 8.18
N ILE A 102 4.67 11.99 9.43
CA ILE A 102 3.38 12.44 9.98
C ILE A 102 2.85 13.63 9.15
N GLU A 103 3.67 14.65 8.95
CA GLU A 103 3.32 15.83 8.13
C GLU A 103 3.02 15.43 6.68
N ALA A 104 3.72 14.41 6.14
CA ALA A 104 3.43 13.88 4.82
C ALA A 104 2.03 13.27 4.73
N VAL A 105 1.57 12.51 5.73
CA VAL A 105 0.19 11.97 5.73
C VAL A 105 -0.84 13.10 5.73
N ILE A 106 -0.63 14.15 6.52
CA ILE A 106 -1.52 15.32 6.56
C ILE A 106 -1.56 16.03 5.20
N ASN A 107 -0.40 16.31 4.60
CA ASN A 107 -0.32 16.87 3.26
C ASN A 107 -1.00 15.96 2.22
N ASN A 108 -0.72 14.66 2.27
CA ASN A 108 -1.26 13.70 1.31
C ASN A 108 -2.78 13.59 1.42
N ALA A 109 -3.37 13.74 2.60
CA ALA A 109 -4.82 13.83 2.77
C ALA A 109 -5.40 15.05 2.04
N ALA A 110 -4.78 16.23 2.19
CA ALA A 110 -5.19 17.43 1.44
C ALA A 110 -5.08 17.23 -0.08
N ARG A 111 -3.99 16.60 -0.55
CA ARG A 111 -3.79 16.28 -1.98
C ARG A 111 -4.75 15.19 -2.47
N ALA A 112 -5.19 14.27 -1.61
CA ALA A 112 -6.20 13.28 -1.96
C ALA A 112 -7.56 13.93 -2.23
N ARG A 113 -7.96 14.95 -1.46
CA ARG A 113 -9.20 15.71 -1.72
C ARG A 113 -9.20 16.37 -3.09
N GLU A 114 -8.09 17.05 -3.43
CA GLU A 114 -7.91 17.68 -4.74
C GLU A 114 -7.94 16.64 -5.86
N LEU A 115 -7.29 15.49 -5.65
CA LEU A 115 -7.25 14.41 -6.63
C LEU A 115 -8.63 13.78 -6.83
N VAL A 116 -9.41 13.56 -5.77
CA VAL A 116 -10.78 13.05 -5.85
C VAL A 116 -11.66 14.04 -6.62
N ALA A 117 -11.51 15.36 -6.39
CA ALA A 117 -12.23 16.36 -7.17
C ALA A 117 -11.84 16.37 -8.67
N GLU A 118 -10.58 16.08 -8.99
CA GLU A 118 -10.07 15.99 -10.37
C GLU A 118 -10.51 14.69 -11.08
N ALA A 119 -10.43 13.56 -10.37
CA ALA A 119 -10.49 12.21 -10.94
C ALA A 119 -11.77 11.44 -10.61
N GLY A 120 -12.67 12.01 -9.79
CA GLY A 120 -13.84 11.34 -9.25
C GLY A 120 -13.54 10.49 -8.01
N SER A 121 -12.40 9.79 -7.99
CA SER A 121 -11.93 9.00 -6.84
C SER A 121 -10.41 8.77 -6.89
N LEU A 122 -9.81 8.44 -5.74
CA LEU A 122 -8.42 7.99 -5.68
C LEU A 122 -8.26 6.68 -6.46
N ALA A 123 -9.23 5.78 -6.37
CA ALA A 123 -9.26 4.52 -7.09
C ALA A 123 -9.23 4.72 -8.61
N ALA A 124 -10.12 5.55 -9.17
CA ALA A 124 -10.13 5.87 -10.60
C ALA A 124 -8.82 6.53 -11.04
N PHE A 125 -8.11 7.23 -10.16
CA PHE A 125 -6.76 7.71 -10.46
C PHE A 125 -5.72 6.61 -10.50
N VAL A 126 -5.58 5.80 -9.44
CA VAL A 126 -4.49 4.81 -9.37
C VAL A 126 -4.65 3.67 -10.37
N TRP A 127 -5.89 3.23 -10.63
CA TRP A 127 -6.15 2.10 -11.56
C TRP A 127 -5.85 2.43 -13.02
N ARG A 128 -5.76 3.73 -13.41
CA ARG A 128 -5.23 4.15 -14.72
C ARG A 128 -3.76 3.75 -14.96
N TYR A 129 -3.04 3.42 -13.89
CA TYR A 129 -1.63 3.00 -13.93
C TYR A 129 -1.47 1.49 -13.79
N GLU A 130 -2.54 0.70 -13.84
CA GLU A 130 -2.42 -0.75 -13.99
C GLU A 130 -1.67 -1.06 -15.29
N ALA A 131 -0.60 -1.84 -15.19
CA ALA A 131 0.17 -2.25 -16.35
C ALA A 131 -0.56 -3.35 -17.11
N ASP A 132 -0.36 -3.41 -18.43
CA ASP A 132 -0.89 -4.52 -19.25
C ASP A 132 -0.38 -5.86 -18.71
N ALA A 133 -1.26 -6.85 -18.62
CA ALA A 133 -0.95 -8.15 -18.02
C ALA A 133 0.28 -8.85 -18.65
N GLY A 134 0.55 -8.61 -19.94
CA GLY A 134 1.70 -9.16 -20.65
C GLY A 134 3.03 -8.43 -20.43
N SER A 135 3.02 -7.29 -19.73
CA SER A 135 4.20 -6.46 -19.48
C SER A 135 4.77 -6.60 -18.07
N ALA A 136 4.13 -7.42 -17.23
CA ALA A 136 4.57 -7.65 -15.86
C ALA A 136 5.90 -8.42 -15.83
N PRO A 137 6.88 -8.00 -15.00
CA PRO A 137 8.09 -8.78 -14.78
C PRO A 137 7.77 -10.10 -14.07
N GLU A 138 8.75 -11.02 -14.03
CA GLU A 138 8.65 -12.21 -13.20
C GLU A 138 8.36 -11.81 -11.74
N PRO A 139 7.39 -12.45 -11.06
CA PRO A 139 6.95 -12.00 -9.75
C PRO A 139 8.08 -11.88 -8.73
N GLN A 140 8.10 -10.82 -7.92
CA GLN A 140 9.07 -10.60 -6.83
C GLN A 140 10.54 -10.49 -7.26
N THR A 141 10.81 -10.22 -8.53
CA THR A 141 12.19 -10.05 -9.05
C THR A 141 12.66 -8.60 -9.11
N VAL A 142 11.73 -7.63 -9.07
CA VAL A 142 12.04 -6.20 -9.17
C VAL A 142 11.41 -5.41 -8.02
N SER A 143 11.98 -4.23 -7.74
CA SER A 143 11.49 -3.30 -6.70
C SER A 143 10.75 -2.09 -7.26
N THR A 144 10.65 -1.96 -8.59
CA THR A 144 9.91 -0.91 -9.28
C THR A 144 9.60 -1.32 -10.72
N THR A 145 8.61 -0.69 -11.33
CA THR A 145 8.23 -0.85 -12.75
C THR A 145 8.04 0.50 -13.43
N PRO A 146 7.99 0.57 -14.77
CA PRO A 146 7.65 1.80 -15.49
C PRO A 146 6.31 2.41 -15.04
N ALA A 147 5.31 1.57 -14.79
CA ALA A 147 4.00 2.01 -14.29
C ALA A 147 4.10 2.64 -12.88
N ALA A 148 4.85 2.04 -11.96
CA ALA A 148 5.10 2.62 -10.63
C ALA A 148 5.87 3.94 -10.70
N VAL A 149 6.84 4.06 -11.61
CA VAL A 149 7.57 5.31 -11.88
C VAL A 149 6.62 6.39 -12.38
N ALA A 150 5.72 6.04 -13.31
CA ALA A 150 4.73 6.97 -13.86
C ALA A 150 3.74 7.46 -12.79
N LEU A 151 3.18 6.53 -11.99
CA LEU A 151 2.28 6.87 -10.89
C LEU A 151 3.00 7.72 -9.81
N SER A 152 4.22 7.34 -9.43
CA SER A 152 5.05 8.12 -8.49
C SER A 152 5.28 9.54 -9.00
N LYS A 153 5.62 9.71 -10.28
CA LYS A 153 5.82 11.03 -10.89
C LYS A 153 4.53 11.85 -10.86
N ALA A 154 3.40 11.25 -11.20
CA ALA A 154 2.11 11.94 -11.25
C ALA A 154 1.61 12.38 -9.87
N LEU A 155 1.82 11.56 -8.84
CA LEU A 155 1.53 11.92 -7.45
C LEU A 155 2.46 13.06 -6.97
N LYS A 156 3.76 12.98 -7.25
CA LYS A 156 4.73 14.03 -6.89
C LYS A 156 4.42 15.37 -7.57
N GLN A 157 4.01 15.35 -8.84
CA GLN A 157 3.56 16.55 -9.55
C GLN A 157 2.35 17.21 -8.89
N ARG A 158 1.50 16.41 -8.22
CA ARG A 158 0.38 16.86 -7.39
C ARG A 158 0.78 17.12 -5.94
N GLY A 159 2.07 17.26 -5.64
CA GLY A 159 2.55 17.65 -4.31
C GLY A 159 2.50 16.56 -3.24
N TRP A 160 2.21 15.30 -3.59
CA TRP A 160 2.29 14.19 -2.64
C TRP A 160 3.72 13.97 -2.15
N LYS A 161 3.87 13.53 -0.90
CA LYS A 161 5.15 13.34 -0.20
C LYS A 161 5.36 11.87 0.13
N PHE A 162 6.62 11.44 0.19
CA PHE A 162 7.07 10.07 0.48
C PHE A 162 6.57 8.97 -0.49
N VAL A 163 6.09 9.36 -1.67
CA VAL A 163 5.60 8.46 -2.73
C VAL A 163 6.68 8.16 -3.79
N GLY A 164 7.83 7.63 -3.36
CA GLY A 164 8.89 7.20 -4.29
C GLY A 164 8.48 5.97 -5.13
N PRO A 165 9.13 5.70 -6.29
CA PRO A 165 8.73 4.58 -7.17
C PRO A 165 8.69 3.22 -6.47
N THR A 166 9.65 2.92 -5.59
CA THR A 166 9.65 1.68 -4.79
C THR A 166 8.46 1.61 -3.82
N THR A 167 8.16 2.70 -3.11
CA THR A 167 6.99 2.80 -2.23
C THR A 167 5.69 2.61 -3.02
N VAL A 168 5.60 3.25 -4.18
CA VAL A 168 4.43 3.14 -5.06
C VAL A 168 4.29 1.73 -5.62
N TYR A 169 5.38 1.07 -5.99
CA TYR A 169 5.32 -0.32 -6.46
C TYR A 169 4.86 -1.28 -5.34
N ALA A 170 5.36 -1.11 -4.11
CA ALA A 170 4.88 -1.86 -2.95
C ALA A 170 3.38 -1.66 -2.71
N PHE A 171 2.89 -0.42 -2.84
CA PHE A 171 1.46 -0.10 -2.82
C PHE A 171 0.69 -0.80 -3.94
N MET A 172 1.20 -0.77 -5.18
CA MET A 172 0.56 -1.41 -6.34
C MET A 172 0.45 -2.93 -6.19
N GLN A 173 1.51 -3.59 -5.70
CA GLN A 173 1.50 -5.01 -5.37
C GLN A 173 0.45 -5.29 -4.30
N ALA A 174 0.44 -4.50 -3.22
CA ALA A 174 -0.42 -4.79 -2.09
C ALA A 174 -1.91 -4.54 -2.36
N MET A 175 -2.25 -3.55 -3.19
CA MET A 175 -3.63 -3.20 -3.54
C MET A 175 -4.12 -3.90 -4.82
N GLY A 176 -3.36 -4.87 -5.32
CA GLY A 176 -3.78 -5.74 -6.41
C GLY A 176 -3.74 -5.10 -7.79
N LEU A 177 -3.07 -3.96 -7.97
CA LEU A 177 -2.76 -3.43 -9.31
C LEU A 177 -1.76 -4.36 -10.03
N VAL A 178 -0.91 -5.08 -9.28
CA VAL A 178 -0.06 -6.18 -9.79
C VAL A 178 -0.25 -7.45 -8.95
N ASN A 179 -0.39 -8.61 -9.60
CA ASN A 179 -0.43 -9.90 -8.93
C ASN A 179 1.00 -10.46 -8.87
N ASP A 180 1.71 -10.03 -7.84
CA ASP A 180 3.13 -10.34 -7.65
C ASP A 180 3.36 -11.55 -6.73
N HIS A 181 2.32 -12.35 -6.49
CA HIS A 181 2.48 -13.65 -5.82
C HIS A 181 3.40 -14.55 -6.65
N ALA A 182 4.34 -15.25 -6.01
CA ALA A 182 5.24 -16.17 -6.71
C ALA A 182 4.44 -17.24 -7.48
N GLU A 183 4.95 -17.75 -8.59
CA GLU A 183 4.19 -18.65 -9.49
C GLU A 183 3.62 -19.89 -8.78
N GLY A 184 4.39 -20.49 -7.87
CA GLY A 184 3.95 -21.64 -7.07
C GLY A 184 3.19 -21.30 -5.80
N CYS A 185 2.83 -20.03 -5.56
CA CYS A 185 2.10 -19.60 -4.37
C CYS A 185 0.62 -19.97 -4.46
N VAL A 186 0.07 -20.58 -3.42
CA VAL A 186 -1.34 -20.99 -3.35
C VAL A 186 -2.31 -19.81 -3.51
N THR A 187 -1.96 -18.63 -3.01
CA THR A 187 -2.80 -17.43 -3.07
C THR A 187 -2.80 -16.77 -4.45
N ARG A 188 -1.84 -17.11 -5.34
CA ARG A 188 -1.71 -16.47 -6.66
C ARG A 188 -2.97 -16.64 -7.50
N ALA A 189 -3.53 -17.85 -7.54
CA ALA A 189 -4.73 -18.15 -8.32
C ALA A 189 -5.97 -17.43 -7.77
N GLU A 190 -6.10 -17.35 -6.44
CA GLU A 190 -7.20 -16.63 -5.78
C GLU A 190 -7.13 -15.12 -6.05
N ALA A 191 -5.94 -14.52 -5.93
CA ALA A 191 -5.73 -13.10 -6.25
C ALA A 191 -5.99 -12.81 -7.74
N GLU A 192 -5.56 -13.70 -8.64
CA GLU A 192 -5.81 -13.56 -10.07
C GLU A 192 -7.31 -13.62 -10.40
N GLN A 193 -8.02 -14.56 -9.79
CA GLN A 193 -9.47 -14.66 -9.97
C GLN A 193 -10.17 -13.40 -9.46
N ALA A 194 -9.81 -12.92 -8.26
CA ALA A 194 -10.35 -11.68 -7.71
C ALA A 194 -10.10 -10.47 -8.65
N ARG A 195 -8.93 -10.40 -9.29
CA ARG A 195 -8.63 -9.38 -10.30
C ARG A 195 -9.46 -9.50 -11.56
N ARG A 196 -9.80 -10.72 -12.01
CA ARG A 196 -10.67 -10.91 -13.19
C ARG A 196 -12.09 -10.47 -12.90
N ASP A 197 -12.57 -10.73 -11.70
CA ASP A 197 -13.93 -10.38 -11.26
C ASP A 197 -14.05 -8.90 -10.85
N PHE A 198 -12.92 -8.21 -10.65
CA PHE A 198 -12.88 -6.81 -10.23
C PHE A 198 -13.17 -5.84 -11.39
N THR A 199 -14.20 -5.03 -11.21
CA THR A 199 -14.50 -3.90 -12.11
C THR A 199 -13.62 -2.71 -11.73
N ARG A 200 -12.77 -2.26 -12.67
CA ARG A 200 -11.93 -1.08 -12.45
C ARG A 200 -12.83 0.17 -12.33
N PRO A 201 -12.62 1.03 -11.31
CA PRO A 201 -13.38 2.27 -11.14
C PRO A 201 -13.15 3.31 -12.24
#